data_AF-A0A0G2AMK8-F1
#
_entry.id   AF-A0A0G2AMK8-F1
#
_cell.length_a   1.000
_cell.length_b   1.000
_cell.length_c   1.000
_cell.angle_alpha   90.00
_cell.angle_beta   90.00
_cell.angle_gamma   90.00
#
_symmetry.space_group_name_H-M   'P 1'
#
loop_
_entity.id
_entity.type
_entity.pdbx_description
1 polymer ?
#
loop_
_entity_poly.entity_id
_entity_poly.type
_entity_poly.pdbx_seq_one_letter_code
_entity_poly.pdbx_strand_id
1 'polypeptide(L)'
;MAVTTSDIRKGAVIRHNGNLYVVVEFQHVNPGKGAAFTRTRMKDLASGKVIEITYKSGEAVDIVSVAFQTMQYLYKTGDEDRPVSLELPKKVQYRVAEAPPAVKGDTASGNVTKEIVLDNGLRVQAPIFIKEGEEILVNTETGQYSARA
;
A
#
# COMPACT_ATOMS: atom_id res chain seq x y z
N MET A 1 2.96 26.82 19.71
CA MET A 1 2.38 25.77 20.57
C MET A 1 3.19 24.51 20.36
N ALA A 2 3.66 23.87 21.42
CA ALA A 2 4.38 22.61 21.29
C ALA A 2 3.38 21.53 20.82
N VAL A 3 3.76 20.77 19.81
CA VAL A 3 2.99 19.60 19.36
C VAL A 3 3.23 18.49 20.36
N THR A 4 2.17 17.91 20.87
CA THR A 4 2.23 16.87 21.91
C THR A 4 1.43 15.64 21.50
N THR A 5 1.38 14.63 22.38
CA THR A 5 0.59 13.42 22.13
C THR A 5 -0.90 13.67 21.88
N SER A 6 -1.46 14.82 22.29
CA SER A 6 -2.85 15.18 22.00
C SER A 6 -3.11 15.44 20.51
N ASP A 7 -2.07 15.79 19.76
CA ASP A 7 -2.17 16.10 18.33
C ASP A 7 -2.05 14.85 17.45
N ILE A 8 -1.79 13.68 18.05
CA ILE A 8 -1.71 12.40 17.35
C ILE A 8 -3.10 12.03 16.81
N ARG A 9 -3.14 11.76 15.51
CA ARG A 9 -4.32 11.27 14.79
C ARG A 9 -3.90 10.29 13.72
N LYS A 10 -4.83 9.43 13.28
CA LYS A 10 -4.62 8.54 12.14
C LYS A 10 -4.21 9.38 10.91
N GLY A 11 -3.18 8.93 10.20
CA GLY A 11 -2.61 9.63 9.04
C GLY A 11 -1.59 10.72 9.38
N ALA A 12 -1.41 11.11 10.65
CA ALA A 12 -0.31 11.99 11.02
C ALA A 12 1.04 11.32 10.74
N VAL A 13 2.04 12.09 10.30
CA VAL A 13 3.40 11.59 10.10
C VAL A 13 4.25 12.04 11.28
N ILE A 14 4.84 11.09 11.99
CA ILE A 14 5.69 11.32 13.15
C ILE A 14 7.13 10.98 12.78
N ARG A 15 8.06 11.89 13.07
CA ARG A 15 9.49 11.59 13.01
C ARG A 15 9.91 10.87 14.28
N HIS A 16 10.43 9.66 14.13
CA HIS A 16 10.92 8.85 15.25
C HIS A 16 12.27 8.20 14.88
N ASN A 17 13.29 8.42 15.70
CA ASN A 17 14.67 7.94 15.46
C ASN A 17 15.22 8.26 14.07
N GLY A 18 14.89 9.45 13.54
CA GLY A 18 15.31 9.90 12.20
C GLY A 18 14.45 9.41 11.03
N ASN A 19 13.58 8.42 11.23
CA ASN A 19 12.68 7.91 10.20
C ASN A 19 11.29 8.56 10.29
N LEU A 20 10.56 8.57 9.18
CA LEU A 20 9.19 9.09 9.11
C LEU A 20 8.18 7.95 9.14
N TYR A 21 7.25 8.01 10.08
CA TYR A 21 6.21 7.00 10.24
C TYR A 21 4.82 7.60 10.10
N VAL A 22 3.94 6.97 9.32
CA VAL A 22 2.52 7.33 9.29
C VAL A 22 1.76 6.57 10.37
N VAL A 23 0.96 7.27 11.17
CA VAL A 23 0.10 6.67 12.19
C VAL A 23 -1.04 5.91 11.52
N VAL A 24 -1.03 4.59 11.64
CA VAL A 24 -2.10 3.72 11.10
C VAL A 24 -3.25 3.62 12.09
N GLU A 25 -2.92 3.57 13.38
CA GLU A 25 -3.85 3.42 14.49
C GLU A 25 -3.24 4.05 15.76
N PHE A 26 -4.08 4.59 16.62
CA PHE A 26 -3.66 5.06 17.94
C PHE A 26 -4.78 4.84 18.97
N GLN A 27 -4.38 4.64 20.22
CA GLN A 27 -5.27 4.44 21.33
C GLN A 27 -4.77 5.24 22.54
N HIS A 28 -5.62 6.13 23.02
CA HIS A 28 -5.40 6.79 24.30
C HIS A 28 -5.94 5.90 25.43
N VAL A 29 -5.10 5.63 26.43
CA VAL A 29 -5.43 4.75 27.57
C VAL A 29 -5.27 5.52 28.86
N ASN A 30 -6.37 5.58 29.62
CA ASN A 30 -6.43 6.11 30.98
C ASN A 30 -6.56 4.94 31.97
N PRO A 31 -5.43 4.39 32.49
CA PRO A 31 -5.52 3.35 33.50
C PRO A 31 -6.03 4.01 34.78
N GLY A 32 -7.15 3.53 35.34
CA GLY A 32 -7.77 4.14 36.53
C GLY A 32 -6.80 4.35 37.72
N LYS A 33 -5.67 3.61 37.74
CA LYS A 33 -4.47 3.92 38.52
C LYS A 33 -3.25 3.97 37.58
N GLY A 34 -2.61 5.14 37.45
CA GLY A 34 -1.40 5.34 36.65
C GLY A 34 -1.46 6.59 35.77
N ALA A 35 -0.35 6.90 35.10
CA ALA A 35 -0.32 7.99 34.12
C ALA A 35 -0.97 7.54 32.80
N ALA A 36 -1.75 8.43 32.20
CA ALA A 36 -2.34 8.23 30.89
C ALA A 36 -1.24 8.09 29.82
N PHE A 37 -1.46 7.26 28.80
CA PHE A 37 -0.53 7.07 27.69
C PHE A 37 -1.25 6.90 26.36
N THR A 38 -0.56 7.19 25.28
CA THR A 38 -1.05 6.99 23.92
C THR A 38 -0.20 5.92 23.24
N ARG A 39 -0.83 4.78 22.95
CA ARG A 39 -0.23 3.71 22.16
C ARG A 39 -0.49 3.98 20.69
N THR A 40 0.54 3.88 19.87
CA THR A 40 0.47 4.16 18.43
C THR A 40 1.00 2.97 17.66
N ARG A 41 0.29 2.59 16.60
CA ARG A 41 0.78 1.68 15.57
C ARG A 41 1.08 2.52 14.35
N MET A 42 2.34 2.52 13.92
CA MET A 42 2.81 3.37 12.84
C MET A 42 3.56 2.57 11.79
N LYS A 43 3.41 2.96 10.52
CA LYS A 43 4.06 2.33 9.38
C LYS A 43 5.17 3.24 8.87
N ASP A 44 6.37 2.70 8.73
CA ASP A 44 7.51 3.41 8.14
C ASP A 44 7.19 3.80 6.69
N LEU A 45 7.37 5.07 6.34
CA LEU A 45 7.14 5.57 4.98
C LEU A 45 8.14 5.02 3.96
N ALA A 46 9.37 4.71 4.40
CA ALA A 46 10.43 4.22 3.52
C ALA A 46 10.41 2.68 3.38
N SER A 47 10.34 1.96 4.50
CA SER A 47 10.43 0.49 4.49
C SER A 47 9.08 -0.23 4.50
N GLY A 48 7.98 0.46 4.85
CA GLY A 48 6.67 -0.15 5.05
C GLY A 48 6.55 -0.99 6.32
N LYS A 49 7.60 -1.11 7.14
CA LYS A 49 7.58 -1.84 8.42
C LYS A 49 6.61 -1.18 9.40
N VAL A 50 5.79 -2.00 10.05
CA VAL A 50 4.88 -1.55 11.12
C VAL A 50 5.55 -1.71 12.48
N ILE A 51 5.49 -0.67 13.30
CA ILE A 51 5.98 -0.65 14.68
C ILE A 51 4.89 -0.16 15.64
N GLU A 52 5.00 -0.52 16.91
CA GLU A 52 4.14 -0.04 17.98
C GLU A 52 4.97 0.75 18.99
N ILE A 53 4.61 2.02 19.23
CA ILE A 53 5.30 2.93 20.16
C ILE A 53 4.28 3.50 21.14
N THR A 54 4.64 3.56 22.42
CA THR A 54 3.82 4.16 23.48
C THR A 54 4.45 5.46 23.95
N TYR A 55 3.68 6.54 23.88
CA TYR A 55 4.06 7.88 24.36
C TYR A 55 3.34 8.19 25.66
N LYS A 56 4.02 8.88 26.59
CA LYS A 56 3.37 9.40 27.80
C LYS A 56 2.48 10.57 27.45
N SER A 57 1.36 10.74 28.15
CA SER A 57 0.47 11.87 27.85
C SER A 57 1.15 13.21 28.09
N GLY A 58 1.06 14.11 27.11
CA GLY A 58 1.70 15.43 27.14
C GLY A 58 3.17 15.43 26.71
N GLU A 59 3.72 14.26 26.35
CA GLU A 59 5.06 14.18 25.77
C GLU A 59 5.11 14.93 24.43
N ALA A 60 6.21 15.64 24.17
CA ALA A 60 6.41 16.35 22.92
C ALA A 60 6.62 15.34 21.77
N VAL A 61 5.98 15.59 20.63
CA VAL A 61 6.05 14.71 19.46
C VAL A 61 6.39 15.53 18.23
N ASP A 62 7.35 15.07 17.44
CA ASP A 62 7.72 15.70 16.17
C ASP A 62 6.76 15.22 15.07
N ILE A 63 5.61 15.89 14.95
CA ILE A 63 4.66 15.67 13.85
C ILE A 63 5.11 16.51 12.66
N VAL A 64 5.38 15.83 11.55
CA VAL A 64 5.80 16.43 10.28
C VAL A 64 4.58 16.59 9.38
N SER A 65 4.40 17.78 8.81
CA SER A 65 3.42 18.00 7.75
C SER A 65 3.95 17.40 6.45
N VAL A 66 3.19 16.50 5.85
CA VAL A 66 3.54 15.86 4.57
C VAL A 66 2.43 16.14 3.59
N ALA A 67 2.79 16.56 2.38
CA ALA A 67 1.87 16.76 1.28
C ALA A 67 1.94 15.54 0.35
N PHE A 68 0.78 14.99 0.00
CA PHE A 68 0.68 14.00 -1.07
C PHE A 68 0.42 14.74 -2.38
N GLN A 69 1.24 14.48 -3.38
CA GLN A 69 1.02 14.98 -4.73
C GLN A 69 0.76 13.81 -5.66
N THR A 70 -0.39 13.82 -6.33
CA THR A 70 -0.67 12.86 -7.39
C THR A 70 0.22 13.19 -8.57
N MET A 71 1.05 12.23 -8.99
CA MET A 71 2.00 12.38 -10.09
C MET A 71 1.73 11.32 -11.16
N GLN A 72 2.03 11.65 -12.41
CA GLN A 72 2.00 10.69 -13.52
C GLN A 72 3.42 10.12 -13.70
N TYR A 73 3.53 8.79 -13.65
CA TYR A 73 4.77 8.14 -14.04
C TYR A 73 4.95 8.27 -15.55
N LEU A 74 6.07 8.86 -15.99
CA LEU A 74 6.42 9.00 -17.41
C LEU A 74 7.46 7.96 -17.81
N TYR A 75 8.68 8.11 -17.28
CA TYR A 75 9.80 7.21 -17.52
C TYR A 75 10.83 7.36 -16.40
N LYS A 76 11.63 6.31 -16.15
CA LYS A 76 12.76 6.37 -15.23
C LYS A 76 13.98 6.92 -15.98
N THR A 77 14.65 7.95 -15.44
CA THR A 77 15.97 8.41 -15.94
C THR A 77 16.92 8.55 -14.78
N GLY A 78 18.00 7.78 -14.80
CA GLY A 78 18.98 7.73 -13.72
C GLY A 78 18.42 7.16 -12.40
N ASP A 79 19.25 7.18 -11.36
CA ASP A 79 18.89 6.79 -9.98
C ASP A 79 18.87 8.00 -9.01
N GLU A 80 18.99 9.23 -9.52
CA GLU A 80 19.25 10.42 -8.72
C GLU A 80 18.01 10.98 -7.99
N ASP A 81 16.80 10.77 -8.52
CA ASP A 81 15.56 11.24 -7.90
C ASP A 81 14.77 10.08 -7.29
N ARG A 82 14.97 9.86 -5.98
CA ARG A 82 14.26 8.83 -5.21
C ARG A 82 13.15 9.46 -4.37
N PRO A 83 11.86 9.28 -4.72
CA PRO A 83 10.78 9.68 -3.84
C PRO A 83 10.85 8.91 -2.51
N VAL A 84 10.48 9.57 -1.40
CA VAL A 84 10.49 8.96 -0.05
C VAL A 84 9.53 7.77 0.03
N SER A 85 8.39 7.87 -0.65
CA SER A 85 7.40 6.81 -0.75
C SER A 85 6.62 6.96 -2.05
N LEU A 86 6.28 5.85 -2.69
CA LEU A 86 5.46 5.82 -3.89
C LEU A 86 4.27 4.88 -3.63
N GLU A 87 3.07 5.44 -3.66
CA GLU A 87 1.83 4.68 -3.51
C GLU A 87 1.19 4.53 -4.88
N LEU A 88 1.13 3.29 -5.37
CA LEU A 88 0.43 2.98 -6.60
C LEU A 88 -1.09 2.97 -6.37
N PRO A 89 -1.89 3.33 -7.37
CA PRO A 89 -3.34 3.14 -7.28
C PRO A 89 -3.65 1.65 -7.09
N LYS A 90 -4.68 1.36 -6.30
CA LYS A 90 -5.05 -0.02 -5.92
C LYS A 90 -5.35 -0.93 -7.10
N LYS A 91 -5.81 -0.36 -8.21
CA LYS A 91 -6.11 -1.08 -9.45
C LYS A 91 -5.43 -0.35 -10.60
N VAL A 92 -4.69 -1.10 -11.39
CA VAL A 92 -4.06 -0.60 -12.63
C VAL A 92 -4.56 -1.46 -13.79
N GLN A 93 -4.85 -0.79 -14.89
CA GLN A 93 -5.23 -1.42 -16.14
C GLN A 93 -3.97 -1.85 -16.88
N TYR A 94 -3.92 -3.14 -17.24
CA TYR A 94 -2.85 -3.73 -18.02
C TYR A 94 -3.42 -4.44 -19.23
N ARG A 95 -2.66 -4.45 -20.32
CA ARG A 95 -3.00 -5.26 -21.49
C ARG A 95 -2.40 -6.65 -21.36
N VAL A 96 -3.18 -7.67 -21.75
CA VAL A 96 -2.71 -9.05 -21.82
C VAL A 96 -1.81 -9.23 -23.04
N ALA A 97 -0.54 -9.50 -22.81
CA ALA A 97 0.46 -9.75 -23.85
C ALA A 97 0.40 -11.19 -24.37
N GLU A 98 0.24 -12.17 -23.49
CA GLU A 98 0.14 -13.59 -23.86
C GLU A 98 -0.88 -14.30 -22.97
N ALA A 99 -1.73 -15.13 -23.58
CA ALA A 99 -2.70 -15.93 -22.87
C ALA A 99 -2.83 -17.34 -23.50
N PRO A 100 -2.44 -18.42 -22.80
CA PRO A 100 -2.63 -19.77 -23.28
C PRO A 100 -4.10 -20.06 -23.64
N PRO A 101 -4.37 -20.81 -24.73
CA PRO A 101 -5.71 -21.16 -25.14
C PRO A 101 -6.38 -22.07 -24.11
N ALA A 102 -7.63 -21.77 -23.77
CA ALA A 102 -8.41 -22.58 -22.84
C ALA A 102 -8.74 -23.95 -23.48
N VAL A 103 -8.20 -25.03 -22.92
CA VAL A 103 -8.52 -26.39 -23.37
C VAL A 103 -9.89 -26.76 -22.80
N LYS A 104 -10.79 -27.20 -23.68
CA LYS A 104 -12.22 -27.47 -23.42
C LYS A 104 -12.50 -28.60 -22.40
N GLY A 105 -11.46 -29.17 -21.78
CA GLY A 105 -11.53 -30.23 -20.76
C GLY A 105 -11.46 -29.72 -19.31
N ASP A 106 -11.08 -28.46 -19.08
CA ASP A 106 -10.90 -27.90 -17.73
C ASP A 106 -12.20 -27.35 -17.10
N THR A 107 -13.36 -27.52 -17.75
CA THR A 107 -14.66 -27.01 -17.25
C THR A 107 -15.29 -27.83 -16.11
N ALA A 108 -14.59 -28.82 -15.54
CA ALA A 108 -15.15 -29.69 -14.51
C ALA A 108 -15.04 -29.15 -13.06
N SER A 109 -14.28 -28.08 -12.83
CA SER A 109 -14.11 -27.47 -11.50
C SER A 109 -14.29 -25.97 -11.61
N GLY A 110 -15.39 -25.46 -11.06
CA GLY A 110 -15.97 -24.13 -11.35
C GLY A 110 -15.15 -22.87 -11.06
N ASN A 111 -13.82 -22.94 -10.93
CA ASN A 111 -12.90 -21.80 -10.78
C ASN A 111 -11.52 -22.07 -11.40
N VAL A 112 -11.45 -22.53 -12.66
CA VAL A 112 -10.15 -22.68 -13.33
C VAL A 112 -9.59 -21.31 -13.72
N THR A 113 -8.41 -21.00 -13.19
CA THR A 113 -7.57 -19.87 -13.59
C THR A 113 -6.47 -20.33 -14.54
N LYS A 114 -6.04 -19.45 -15.43
CA LYS A 114 -4.86 -19.62 -16.28
C LYS A 114 -3.83 -18.54 -15.96
N GLU A 115 -2.57 -18.87 -16.17
CA GLU A 115 -1.48 -17.91 -16.11
C GLU A 115 -1.45 -17.10 -17.41
N ILE A 116 -1.54 -15.78 -17.29
CA ILE A 116 -1.40 -14.84 -18.39
C ILE A 116 -0.20 -13.93 -18.15
N VAL A 117 0.41 -13.46 -19.24
CA VAL A 117 1.52 -12.48 -19.20
C VAL A 117 0.97 -11.10 -19.57
N LEU A 118 1.29 -10.10 -18.78
CA LEU A 118 0.94 -8.70 -19.02
C LEU A 118 1.98 -8.00 -19.91
N ASP A 119 1.63 -6.84 -20.45
CA ASP A 119 2.53 -5.96 -21.23
C ASP A 119 3.85 -5.60 -20.53
N ASN A 120 3.86 -5.51 -19.20
CA ASN A 120 5.04 -5.27 -18.38
C ASN A 120 5.82 -6.55 -18.01
N GLY A 121 5.41 -7.71 -18.51
CA GLY A 121 6.03 -9.02 -18.25
C GLY A 121 5.59 -9.70 -16.94
N LEU A 122 4.69 -9.09 -16.15
CA LEU A 122 4.16 -9.71 -14.95
C LEU A 122 3.23 -10.88 -15.31
N ARG A 123 3.31 -11.95 -14.51
CA ARG A 123 2.45 -13.13 -14.62
C ARG A 123 1.34 -13.07 -13.61
N VAL A 124 0.09 -13.19 -14.07
CA VAL A 124 -1.10 -13.10 -13.21
C VAL A 124 -2.01 -14.29 -13.49
N GLN A 125 -2.64 -14.82 -12.45
CA GLN A 125 -3.71 -15.80 -12.62
C GLN A 125 -5.01 -15.07 -12.96
N ALA A 126 -5.56 -15.37 -14.13
CA ALA A 126 -6.82 -14.79 -14.60
C ALA A 126 -7.77 -15.90 -15.07
N PRO A 127 -9.09 -15.65 -15.12
CA PRO A 127 -10.04 -16.64 -15.61
C PRO A 127 -9.75 -17.11 -17.05
N ILE A 128 -10.07 -18.36 -17.35
CA ILE A 128 -9.82 -18.99 -18.67
C ILE A 128 -10.39 -18.22 -19.86
N PHE A 129 -11.44 -17.41 -19.66
CA PHE A 129 -12.12 -16.65 -20.70
C PHE A 129 -11.37 -15.40 -21.19
N ILE A 130 -10.33 -14.96 -20.47
CA ILE A 130 -9.52 -13.80 -20.85
C ILE A 130 -8.71 -14.13 -22.10
N LYS A 131 -8.69 -13.24 -23.10
CA LYS A 131 -7.94 -13.45 -24.35
C LYS A 131 -6.73 -12.54 -24.41
N GLU A 132 -5.80 -12.89 -25.29
CA GLU A 132 -4.69 -12.02 -25.65
C GLU A 132 -5.21 -10.69 -26.22
N GLY A 133 -4.55 -9.59 -25.84
CA GLY A 133 -4.91 -8.24 -26.27
C GLY A 133 -6.05 -7.59 -25.47
N GLU A 134 -6.73 -8.30 -24.57
CA GLU A 134 -7.74 -7.70 -23.68
C GLU A 134 -7.10 -6.84 -22.59
N GLU A 135 -7.89 -5.89 -22.07
CA GLU A 135 -7.50 -5.04 -20.96
C GLU A 135 -8.11 -5.56 -19.66
N ILE A 136 -7.28 -5.70 -18.64
CA ILE A 136 -7.68 -6.21 -17.35
C ILE A 136 -7.21 -5.29 -16.22
N LEU A 137 -8.01 -5.20 -15.17
CA LEU A 137 -7.67 -4.52 -13.94
C LEU A 137 -6.98 -5.50 -13.00
N VAL A 138 -5.75 -5.17 -12.60
CA VAL A 138 -4.96 -5.94 -11.65
C VAL A 138 -4.80 -5.14 -10.37
N ASN A 139 -4.94 -5.80 -9.23
CA ASN A 139 -4.67 -5.20 -7.93
C ASN A 139 -3.15 -5.12 -7.71
N THR A 140 -2.62 -3.91 -7.51
CA THR A 140 -1.18 -3.67 -7.35
C THR A 140 -0.61 -4.11 -6.00
N GLU A 141 -1.47 -4.29 -4.99
CA GLU A 141 -1.08 -4.78 -3.67
C GLU A 141 -0.97 -6.31 -3.65
N THR A 142 -1.90 -7.01 -4.32
CA THR A 142 -1.97 -8.49 -4.29
C THR A 142 -1.42 -9.16 -5.55
N GLY A 143 -1.24 -8.41 -6.64
CA GLY A 143 -0.88 -8.96 -7.96
C GLY A 143 -1.99 -9.79 -8.61
N GLN A 144 -3.22 -9.74 -8.09
CA GLN A 144 -4.33 -10.57 -8.56
C GLN A 144 -5.19 -9.84 -9.60
N TYR A 145 -5.74 -10.62 -10.53
CA TYR A 145 -6.82 -10.16 -11.40
C TYR A 145 -8.01 -9.67 -10.56
N SER A 146 -8.51 -8.46 -10.85
CA SER A 146 -9.69 -7.90 -10.20
C SER A 146 -10.92 -7.96 -11.09
N ALA A 147 -10.85 -7.43 -12.31
CA ALA A 147 -11.98 -7.35 -13.24
C ALA A 147 -11.47 -7.13 -14.67
N ARG A 148 -12.35 -7.32 -15.66
CA ARG A 148 -12.16 -6.76 -17.00
C ARG A 148 -12.34 -5.24 -16.94
N ALA A 149 -11.52 -4.51 -17.69
CA ALA A 149 -11.65 -3.07 -17.85
C ALA A 149 -12.89 -2.73 -18.70
#